data_AF-I2NNW8-F1
#
_entry.id   AF-I2NNW8-F1
#
_cell.length_a   1.000
_cell.length_b   1.000
_cell.length_c   1.000
_cell.angle_alpha   90.00
_cell.angle_beta   90.00
_cell.angle_gamma   90.00
#
_symmetry.space_group_name_H-M   'P 1'
#
loop_
_entity.id
_entity.type
_entity.pdbx_description
1 polymer ?
#
loop_
_entity_poly.entity_id
_entity_poly.type
_entity_poly.pdbx_seq_one_letter_code
_entity_poly.pdbx_strand_id
1 'polypeptide(L)' 'MSNQISTQTISFNNQSLVTFEQNGVHYTAMKPICENIGLAWHAQFERMNRDEILSQCILIIRMVAEDGKNREM' A
#
# COMPACT_ATOMS: atom_id res chain seq x y z
N MET A 1 5.22 0.62 -26.91
CA MET A 1 3.77 0.64 -26.74
C MET A 1 3.49 0.87 -25.27
N SER A 2 2.80 1.94 -24.91
CA SER A 2 2.50 2.27 -23.52
C SER A 2 1.32 1.40 -23.07
N ASN A 3 1.55 0.39 -22.23
CA ASN A 3 0.44 -0.27 -21.54
C ASN A 3 -0.12 0.71 -20.52
N GLN A 4 -1.21 1.36 -20.86
CA GLN A 4 -1.93 2.22 -19.93
C GLN A 4 -2.68 1.32 -18.95
N ILE A 5 -2.08 1.12 -17.77
CA ILE A 5 -2.71 0.39 -16.67
C ILE A 5 -3.73 1.33 -16.02
N SER A 6 -5.02 1.02 -16.16
CA SER A 6 -6.09 1.76 -15.47
C SER A 6 -6.33 1.19 -14.08
N THR A 7 -6.60 2.05 -13.12
CA THR A 7 -7.11 1.63 -11.83
C THR A 7 -8.62 1.37 -11.89
N GLN A 8 -9.12 0.51 -11.01
CA GLN A 8 -10.53 0.16 -10.85
C GLN A 8 -10.83 -0.09 -9.37
N THR A 9 -12.08 0.08 -8.97
CA THR A 9 -12.51 -0.16 -7.59
C THR A 9 -13.30 -1.45 -7.50
N ILE A 10 -12.93 -2.35 -6.58
CA ILE A 10 -13.65 -3.60 -6.31
C ILE A 10 -14.15 -3.65 -4.87
N SER A 11 -15.17 -4.46 -4.61
CA SER A 11 -15.64 -4.73 -3.25
C SER A 11 -14.86 -5.90 -2.64
N PHE A 12 -14.27 -5.69 -1.47
CA PHE A 12 -13.54 -6.68 -0.69
C PHE A 12 -13.79 -6.45 0.79
N ASN A 13 -14.23 -7.49 1.52
CA ASN A 13 -14.58 -7.40 2.94
C ASN A 13 -15.52 -6.22 3.28
N ASN A 14 -16.58 -6.05 2.49
CA ASN A 14 -17.55 -4.95 2.62
C ASN A 14 -16.96 -3.54 2.46
N GLN A 15 -15.77 -3.43 1.85
CA GLN A 15 -15.07 -2.16 1.63
C GLN A 15 -14.60 -2.05 0.18
N SER A 16 -14.44 -0.81 -0.28
CA SER A 16 -13.94 -0.50 -1.61
C SER A 16 -12.41 -0.51 -1.64
N LEU A 17 -11.81 -1.30 -2.53
CA LEU A 17 -10.37 -1.32 -2.76
C LEU A 17 -10.03 -0.85 -4.17
N VAL A 18 -9.07 0.08 -4.27
CA VAL A 18 -8.47 0.48 -5.54
C VAL A 18 -7.48 -0.59 -5.98
N THR A 19 -7.63 -1.09 -7.21
CA THR A 19 -6.80 -2.14 -7.79
C THR A 19 -6.41 -1.78 -9.22
N PHE A 20 -5.43 -2.49 -9.78
CA PHE A 20 -5.24 -2.59 -11.22
C PHE A 20 -5.20 -4.07 -11.62
N GLU A 21 -5.62 -4.38 -12.84
CA GLU A 21 -5.61 -5.76 -13.35
C GLU A 21 -4.43 -5.95 -14.31
N GLN A 22 -3.79 -7.10 -14.19
CA GLN A 22 -2.78 -7.57 -15.11
C GLN A 22 -2.83 -9.10 -15.18
N ASN A 23 -3.04 -9.64 -16.38
CA ASN A 23 -3.06 -11.07 -16.67
C ASN A 23 -4.07 -11.88 -15.82
N GLY A 24 -5.26 -11.34 -15.58
CA GLY A 24 -6.32 -11.93 -14.76
C GLY A 24 -6.10 -11.77 -13.25
N VAL A 25 -5.06 -11.06 -12.82
CA VAL A 25 -4.73 -10.84 -11.41
C VAL A 25 -4.94 -9.38 -11.03
N HIS A 26 -5.72 -9.16 -9.96
CA HIS A 26 -5.91 -7.83 -9.39
C HIS A 26 -4.83 -7.55 -8.34
N TYR A 27 -4.07 -6.48 -8.56
CA TYR A 27 -3.06 -5.98 -7.65
C TYR A 27 -3.57 -4.76 -6.90
N THR A 28 -3.22 -4.63 -5.62
CA THR A 28 -3.61 -3.51 -4.78
C THR A 28 -2.53 -3.18 -3.76
N ALA A 29 -2.63 -2.02 -3.12
CA ALA A 29 -1.75 -1.64 -2.04
C ALA A 29 -2.07 -2.49 -0.78
N MET A 30 -1.03 -2.98 -0.10
CA MET A 30 -1.20 -3.83 1.08
C MET A 30 -1.80 -3.08 2.28
N LYS A 31 -1.50 -1.79 2.44
CA LYS A 31 -1.96 -0.99 3.59
C LYS A 31 -3.48 -0.88 3.68
N PRO A 32 -4.22 -0.48 2.62
CA PRO A 32 -5.67 -0.51 2.63
C PRO A 32 -6.25 -1.87 3.04
N ILE A 33 -5.68 -2.99 2.58
CA ILE A 33 -6.12 -4.32 3.01
C ILE A 33 -5.92 -4.47 4.52
N CYS A 34 -4.72 -4.19 5.04
CA CYS A 34 -4.45 -4.36 6.47
C CYS A 34 -5.42 -3.57 7.34
N GLU A 35 -5.66 -2.30 7.00
CA GLU A 35 -6.60 -1.43 7.73
C GLU A 35 -8.04 -1.96 7.62
N ASN A 36 -8.42 -2.46 6.45
CA ASN A 36 -9.74 -2.97 6.14
C ASN A 36 -10.12 -4.26 6.92
N ILE A 37 -9.17 -5.18 7.10
CA ILE A 37 -9.40 -6.45 7.82
C ILE A 37 -8.96 -6.41 9.29
N GLY A 38 -8.61 -5.23 9.82
CA GLY A 38 -8.22 -5.07 11.22
C GLY A 38 -6.82 -5.61 11.56
N LEU A 39 -5.93 -5.75 10.57
CA LEU A 39 -4.54 -6.09 10.80
C LEU A 39 -3.70 -4.85 11.12
N ALA A 40 -2.82 -4.97 12.11
CA ALA A 40 -1.84 -3.95 12.43
C ALA A 40 -0.88 -3.74 11.24
N TRP A 41 -1.04 -2.63 10.51
CA TRP A 41 -0.19 -2.26 9.37
C TRP A 41 1.30 -2.30 9.73
N HIS A 42 1.68 -1.75 10.89
CA HIS A 42 3.08 -1.68 11.31
C HIS A 42 3.75 -3.07 11.36
N ALA A 43 3.06 -4.09 11.90
CA ALA A 43 3.61 -5.44 11.96
C ALA A 43 3.82 -6.05 10.56
N GLN A 44 2.94 -5.74 9.60
CA GLN A 44 3.07 -6.21 8.21
C GLN A 44 4.16 -5.45 7.45
N PHE A 45 4.27 -4.15 7.69
CA PHE A 45 5.35 -3.33 7.16
C PHE A 45 6.73 -3.85 7.60
N GLU A 46 6.90 -4.18 8.89
CA GLU A 46 8.13 -4.78 9.41
C GLU A 46 8.44 -6.15 8.77
N ARG A 47 7.41 -6.92 8.39
CA ARG A 47 7.61 -8.18 7.64
C ARG A 47 8.10 -7.93 6.23
N MET A 48 7.56 -6.91 5.54
CA MET A 48 8.04 -6.53 4.22
C MET A 48 9.49 -6.04 4.25
N ASN A 49 9.91 -5.32 5.31
CA ASN A 49 11.30 -4.89 5.48
C ASN A 49 12.27 -6.07 5.66
N ARG A 50 11.80 -7.20 6.23
CA ARG A 50 12.60 -8.42 6.38
C ARG A 50 12.56 -9.34 5.17
N ASP A 51 11.70 -9.07 4.18
CA ASP A 51 11.54 -9.88 2.99
C ASP A 51 12.63 -9.55 1.97
N GLU A 52 13.29 -10.56 1.41
CA GLU A 52 14.45 -10.40 0.51
C GLU A 52 14.11 -9.64 -0.78
N ILE A 53 12.85 -9.69 -1.22
CA ILE A 53 12.40 -9.08 -2.48
C ILE A 53 11.72 -7.75 -2.19
N LEU A 54 10.73 -7.74 -1.29
CA LEU A 54 9.93 -6.54 -1.04
C LEU A 54 10.77 -5.43 -0.42
N SER A 55 11.74 -5.75 0.44
CA SER A 55 12.62 -4.76 1.07
C SER A 55 13.38 -3.91 0.05
N GLN A 56 13.66 -4.43 -1.16
CA GLN A 56 14.38 -3.70 -2.20
C GLN A 56 13.56 -2.57 -2.83
N CYS A 57 12.23 -2.65 -2.75
CA CYS A 57 11.31 -1.71 -3.38
C CYS A 57 10.57 -0.80 -2.38
N ILE A 58 10.76 -1.01 -1.07
CA ILE A 58 10.13 -0.19 -0.04
C ILE A 58 10.87 1.14 0.07
N LEU A 59 10.13 2.24 -0.09
CA LEU A 59 10.63 3.59 0.16
C LEU A 59 9.71 4.28 1.19
N ILE A 60 10.28 4.73 2.30
CA ILE A 60 9.57 5.60 3.26
C ILE A 60 10.03 7.03 3.05
N ILE A 61 9.11 7.89 2.60
CA ILE A 61 9.31 9.33 2.64
C ILE A 61 8.64 9.84 3.91
N ARG A 62 9.44 10.29 4.87
CA ARG A 62 8.93 10.86 6.12
C ARG A 62 8.40 12.26 5.81
N MET A 63 7.08 12.42 5.87
CA MET A 63 6.43 13.72 5.74
C MET A 63 6.03 14.27 7.10
N VAL A 64 5.97 15.61 7.21
CA VAL A 64 5.33 16.27 8.35
C VAL A 64 3.84 15.92 8.35
N ALA A 65 3.29 15.61 9.52
CA ALA A 65 1.86 15.38 9.67
C ALA A 65 1.13 16.73 9.59
N GLU A 66 -0.20 16.71 9.44
CA GLU A 66 -1.04 17.91 9.53
C GLU A 66 -1.13 18.49 10.96
N ASP A 67 -0.27 18.03 11.89
CA ASP A 67 -0.19 18.52 13.26
C ASP A 67 0.49 19.90 13.38
N GLY A 68 0.92 20.46 12.24
CA GLY A 68 1.55 21.78 12.15
C GLY A 68 2.93 21.86 12.83
N LYS A 69 3.50 20.73 13.25
CA LYS A 69 4.78 20.72 13.97
C LYS A 69 5.93 20.65 12.99
N ASN A 70 6.82 21.64 13.09
CA ASN A 70 8.08 21.61 12.38
C ASN A 70 9.01 20.58 13.04
N ARG A 71 9.61 19.69 12.25
CA ARG A 71 10.67 18.78 12.72
C ARG A 71 11.95 19.16 12.01
N GLU A 72 12.99 19.41 12.79
CA GLU A 72 14.34 19.61 12.25
C GLU A 72 14.78 18.32 11.54
N MET A 73 15.43 18.48 10.38
CA MET A 73 15.96 17.37 9.60
C MET A 73 17.03 16.60 10.35
#